data_AF-A0A4Q9N2R1-F1
#
_entry.id   AF-A0A4Q9N2R1-F1
#
_cell.length_a   1.000
_cell.length_b   1.000
_cell.length_c   1.000
_cell.angle_alpha   90.00
_cell.angle_beta   90.00
_cell.angle_gamma   90.00
#
_symmetry.space_group_name_H-M   'P 1'
#
loop_
_entity.id
_entity.type
_entity.pdbx_description
1 polymer ?
#
loop_
_entity_poly.entity_id
_entity_poly.type
_entity_poly.pdbx_seq_one_letter_code
_entity_poly.pdbx_strand_id
1 'polypeptide(L)'
;MPVAAESIRKAFEDDPLMEYFDRWKEFGAKARELVSAAFGEKVADMMEIQVLATDPDAQGRGYASALVKYVLRQSDADGRDTWLVTSDAYTFYQRLGFSVVGTTYIGSNNPAWDRDPVPMYVVSVTSVWSR
;
A
#
# COMPACT_ATOMS: atom_id res chain seq x y z
N MET A 1 -24.63 -13.93 -15.62
CA MET A 1 -23.32 -14.26 -15.03
C MET A 1 -23.24 -14.28 -13.48
N PRO A 2 -24.27 -14.00 -12.65
CA PRO A 2 -24.08 -14.00 -11.18
C PRO A 2 -23.96 -15.41 -10.56
N VAL A 3 -24.48 -16.44 -11.21
CA VAL A 3 -24.53 -17.83 -10.70
C VAL A 3 -23.15 -18.47 -10.51
N ALA A 4 -22.14 -18.05 -11.30
CA ALA A 4 -20.79 -18.59 -11.19
C ALA A 4 -20.06 -18.09 -9.93
N ALA A 5 -20.23 -16.82 -9.55
CA ALA A 5 -19.56 -16.24 -8.38
C ALA A 5 -20.12 -16.82 -7.06
N GLU A 6 -21.44 -17.00 -6.97
CA GLU A 6 -22.12 -17.62 -5.82
C GLU A 6 -21.69 -19.09 -5.64
N SER A 7 -21.59 -19.83 -6.75
CA SER A 7 -21.21 -21.26 -6.74
C SER A 7 -19.74 -21.46 -6.35
N ILE A 8 -18.86 -20.56 -6.77
CA ILE A 8 -17.44 -20.57 -6.36
C ILE A 8 -17.33 -20.22 -4.87
N ARG A 9 -18.04 -19.19 -4.39
CA ARG A 9 -18.00 -18.81 -2.97
C ARG A 9 -18.43 -19.95 -2.05
N LYS A 10 -19.50 -20.66 -2.40
CA LYS A 10 -20.00 -21.82 -1.64
C LYS A 10 -19.06 -23.02 -1.68
N ALA A 11 -18.33 -23.22 -2.79
CA ALA A 11 -17.39 -24.34 -2.93
C ALA A 11 -16.11 -24.18 -2.08
N PHE A 12 -15.78 -22.96 -1.69
CA PHE A 12 -14.57 -22.61 -0.94
C PHE A 12 -14.89 -21.90 0.38
N GLU A 13 -16.11 -22.02 0.90
CA GLU A 13 -16.60 -21.27 2.06
C GLU A 13 -15.72 -21.42 3.31
N ASP A 14 -15.16 -22.62 3.53
CA ASP A 14 -14.23 -22.93 4.62
C ASP A 14 -12.75 -22.95 4.17
N ASP A 15 -12.45 -22.55 2.93
CA ASP A 15 -11.08 -22.54 2.40
C ASP A 15 -10.34 -21.28 2.89
N PRO A 16 -9.13 -21.40 3.47
CA PRO A 16 -8.29 -20.26 3.83
C PRO A 16 -8.07 -19.25 2.69
N LEU A 17 -8.19 -19.68 1.43
CA LEU A 17 -8.11 -18.79 0.27
C LEU A 17 -9.26 -17.78 0.21
N MET A 18 -10.45 -18.11 0.70
CA MET A 18 -11.57 -17.15 0.73
C MET A 18 -11.33 -16.02 1.73
N GLU A 19 -10.76 -16.36 2.88
CA GLU A 19 -10.31 -15.37 3.86
C GLU A 19 -9.24 -14.46 3.25
N TYR A 20 -8.26 -15.00 2.51
CA TYR A 20 -7.29 -14.20 1.76
C TYR A 20 -7.96 -13.23 0.79
N PHE A 21 -8.93 -13.68 -0.01
CA PHE A 21 -9.65 -12.82 -0.96
C PHE A 21 -10.46 -11.72 -0.27
N ASP A 22 -11.12 -12.03 0.84
CA ASP A 22 -11.92 -11.04 1.57
C ASP A 22 -11.01 -10.01 2.26
N ARG A 23 -9.84 -10.42 2.77
CA ARG A 23 -8.81 -9.49 3.26
C ARG A 23 -8.19 -8.64 2.15
N TRP A 24 -7.98 -9.21 0.96
CA TRP A 24 -7.51 -8.44 -0.20
C TRP A 24 -8.53 -7.39 -0.66
N LYS A 25 -9.83 -7.73 -0.67
CA LYS A 25 -10.90 -6.77 -0.95
C LYS A 25 -10.98 -5.67 0.10
N GLU A 26 -10.88 -6.03 1.39
CA GLU A 26 -10.86 -5.07 2.50
C GLU A 26 -9.66 -4.12 2.37
N PHE A 27 -8.47 -4.65 2.11
CA PHE A 27 -7.27 -3.86 1.83
C PHE A 27 -7.51 -2.88 0.69
N GLY A 28 -7.99 -3.36 -0.46
CA GLY A 28 -8.23 -2.52 -1.62
C GLY A 28 -9.25 -1.41 -1.37
N ALA A 29 -10.33 -1.71 -0.65
CA ALA A 29 -11.36 -0.73 -0.29
C ALA A 29 -10.80 0.36 0.64
N LYS A 30 -10.12 -0.03 1.73
CA LYS A 30 -9.52 0.90 2.69
C LYS A 30 -8.39 1.71 2.07
N ALA A 31 -7.57 1.10 1.21
CA ALA A 31 -6.48 1.80 0.52
C ALA A 31 -7.05 2.86 -0.40
N ARG A 32 -8.08 2.53 -1.19
CA ARG A 32 -8.76 3.48 -2.08
C ARG A 32 -9.38 4.65 -1.31
N GLU A 33 -10.06 4.37 -0.20
CA GLU A 33 -10.64 5.40 0.67
C GLU A 33 -9.55 6.34 1.21
N LEU A 34 -8.48 5.77 1.77
CA LEU A 34 -7.42 6.53 2.41
C LEU A 34 -6.61 7.35 1.40
N VAL A 35 -6.32 6.80 0.23
CA VAL A 35 -5.63 7.49 -0.88
C VAL A 35 -6.50 8.62 -1.42
N SER A 36 -7.80 8.38 -1.61
CA SER A 36 -8.73 9.43 -2.04
C SER A 36 -8.84 10.55 -1.02
N ALA A 37 -8.85 10.23 0.28
CA ALA A 37 -8.88 11.22 1.35
C ALA A 37 -7.57 12.04 1.43
N ALA A 38 -6.43 11.40 1.18
CA ALA A 38 -5.11 12.04 1.26
C ALA A 38 -4.82 12.97 0.07
N PHE A 39 -5.23 12.59 -1.14
CA PHE A 39 -4.78 13.27 -2.36
C PHE A 39 -5.92 13.79 -3.25
N GLY A 40 -7.15 13.31 -3.09
CA GLY A 40 -8.25 13.63 -4.00
C GLY A 40 -7.89 13.31 -5.45
N GLU A 41 -8.23 14.24 -6.35
CA GLU A 41 -7.98 14.09 -7.80
C GLU A 41 -6.49 14.11 -8.16
N LYS A 42 -5.64 14.73 -7.33
CA LYS A 42 -4.19 14.86 -7.57
C LYS A 42 -3.50 13.51 -7.75
N VAL A 43 -4.04 12.44 -7.16
CA VAL A 43 -3.45 11.09 -7.22
C VAL A 43 -3.22 10.62 -8.67
N ALA A 44 -4.04 11.06 -9.62
CA ALA A 44 -3.92 10.71 -11.03
C ALA A 44 -2.59 11.17 -11.65
N ASP A 45 -2.01 12.25 -11.13
CA ASP A 45 -0.77 12.85 -11.61
C ASP A 45 0.46 12.46 -10.78
N MET A 46 0.27 11.65 -9.73
CA MET A 46 1.37 11.22 -8.84
C MET A 46 1.98 9.88 -9.28
N MET A 47 3.22 9.62 -8.89
CA MET A 47 3.90 8.35 -9.11
C MET A 47 3.68 7.41 -7.92
N GLU A 48 3.20 6.19 -8.18
CA GLU A 48 2.99 5.17 -7.14
C GLU A 48 4.12 4.14 -7.12
N ILE A 49 4.69 3.86 -5.94
CA ILE A 49 5.52 2.67 -5.75
C ILE A 49 4.61 1.52 -5.30
N GLN A 50 4.26 0.63 -6.23
CA GLN A 50 3.31 -0.46 -5.96
C GLN A 50 3.95 -1.63 -5.19
N VAL A 51 5.13 -2.08 -5.63
CA VAL A 51 5.82 -3.23 -5.03
C VAL A 51 7.30 -2.93 -4.92
N LEU A 52 7.83 -3.07 -3.71
CA LEU A 52 9.25 -3.03 -3.41
C LEU A 52 9.58 -4.19 -2.50
N ALA A 53 10.47 -5.07 -2.96
CA ALA A 53 10.95 -6.20 -2.19
C ALA A 53 12.47 -6.28 -2.29
N THR A 54 13.11 -6.80 -1.25
CA THR A 54 14.53 -7.16 -1.25
C THR A 54 14.65 -8.57 -0.70
N ASP A 55 15.37 -9.42 -1.41
CA ASP A 55 15.70 -10.77 -0.96
C ASP A 55 16.22 -10.73 0.49
N PRO A 56 15.71 -11.57 1.41
CA PRO A 56 16.12 -11.57 2.82
C PRO A 56 17.64 -11.57 3.03
N ASP A 57 18.40 -12.34 2.25
CA ASP A 57 19.86 -12.45 2.39
C ASP A 57 20.61 -11.22 1.85
N ALA A 58 19.89 -10.37 1.11
CA ALA A 58 20.36 -9.12 0.52
C ALA A 58 19.89 -7.87 1.29
N GLN A 59 19.08 -8.02 2.36
CA GLN A 59 18.62 -6.90 3.18
C GLN A 59 19.75 -6.24 3.98
N GLY A 60 19.53 -5.01 4.44
CA GLY A 60 20.52 -4.24 5.20
C GLY A 60 21.69 -3.67 4.38
N ARG A 61 21.72 -3.92 3.06
CA ARG A 61 22.79 -3.47 2.14
C ARG A 61 22.46 -2.20 1.35
N GLY A 62 21.29 -1.62 1.59
CA GLY A 62 20.86 -0.35 0.96
C GLY A 62 20.21 -0.47 -0.42
N TYR A 63 19.96 -1.68 -0.94
CA TYR A 63 19.34 -1.87 -2.27
C TYR A 63 17.96 -1.23 -2.41
N ALA A 64 17.06 -1.46 -1.43
CA ALA A 64 15.75 -0.83 -1.40
C ALA A 64 15.87 0.71 -1.43
N SER A 65 16.77 1.28 -0.62
CA SER A 65 17.01 2.73 -0.61
C SER A 65 17.54 3.24 -1.95
N ALA A 66 18.41 2.48 -2.63
CA ALA A 66 18.92 2.85 -3.94
C ALA A 66 17.80 2.87 -5.00
N LEU A 67 16.91 1.88 -4.98
CA LEU A 67 15.75 1.80 -5.87
C LEU A 67 14.76 2.93 -5.61
N VAL A 68 14.38 3.19 -4.35
CA VAL A 68 13.48 4.30 -4.02
C VAL A 68 14.08 5.63 -4.45
N LYS A 69 15.37 5.89 -4.17
CA LYS A 69 16.04 7.13 -4.62
C LYS A 69 16.08 7.25 -6.14
N TYR A 70 16.15 6.14 -6.88
CA TYR A 70 16.05 6.16 -8.33
C TYR A 70 14.66 6.60 -8.77
N VAL A 71 13.60 6.02 -8.19
CA VAL A 71 12.21 6.43 -8.46
C VAL A 71 12.00 7.91 -8.14
N LEU A 72 12.49 8.39 -6.99
CA LEU A 72 12.35 9.80 -6.61
C LEU A 72 13.03 10.74 -7.61
N ARG A 73 14.19 10.37 -8.17
CA ARG A 73 14.81 11.17 -9.23
C ARG A 73 13.98 11.20 -10.52
N GLN A 74 13.29 10.11 -10.85
CA GLN A 74 12.37 10.08 -12.00
C GLN A 74 11.14 10.93 -11.74
N SER A 75 10.52 10.79 -10.56
CA SER A 75 9.37 11.61 -10.19
C SER A 75 9.72 13.10 -10.13
N ASP A 76 10.90 13.45 -9.62
CA ASP A 76 11.43 14.81 -9.63
C ASP A 76 11.58 15.33 -11.07
N ALA A 77 12.20 14.56 -11.96
CA ALA A 77 12.36 14.93 -13.37
C ALA A 77 11.03 15.13 -14.10
N ASP A 78 10.00 14.35 -13.74
CA ASP A 78 8.64 14.45 -14.28
C ASP A 78 7.80 15.54 -13.60
N GLY A 79 8.29 16.19 -12.52
CA GLY A 79 7.51 17.14 -11.73
C GLY A 79 6.34 16.51 -10.96
N ARG A 80 6.44 15.22 -10.62
CA ARG A 80 5.40 14.42 -9.98
C ARG A 80 5.76 14.09 -8.54
N ASP A 81 4.80 14.21 -7.64
CA ASP A 81 4.94 13.70 -6.28
C ASP A 81 4.91 12.17 -6.28
N THR A 82 5.53 11.54 -5.27
CA THR A 82 5.54 10.08 -5.11
C THR A 82 4.75 9.66 -3.87
N TRP A 83 3.99 8.56 -3.97
CA TRP A 83 3.24 7.97 -2.86
C TRP A 83 3.27 6.44 -2.88
N LEU A 84 2.88 5.82 -1.77
CA LEU A 84 2.64 4.38 -1.64
C LEU A 84 1.80 4.05 -0.40
N VAL A 85 1.29 2.82 -0.39
CA VAL A 85 0.66 2.18 0.77
C VAL A 85 1.66 1.23 1.43
N THR A 86 1.74 1.24 2.76
CA THR A 86 2.64 0.36 3.52
C THR A 86 2.07 0.03 4.91
N SER A 87 2.71 -0.90 5.61
CA SER A 87 2.41 -1.25 7.00
C SER A 87 3.62 -0.93 7.89
N ASP A 88 4.33 -1.93 8.39
CA ASP A 88 5.46 -1.80 9.32
C ASP A 88 6.69 -1.09 8.73
N ALA A 89 6.81 -1.06 7.41
CA ALA A 89 7.91 -0.39 6.71
C ALA A 89 7.78 1.15 6.60
N TYR A 90 6.75 1.79 7.16
CA TYR A 90 6.56 3.25 7.03
C TYR A 90 7.78 4.07 7.51
N THR A 91 8.45 3.64 8.58
CA THR A 91 9.64 4.35 9.11
C THR A 91 10.85 4.27 8.17
N PHE A 92 10.95 3.22 7.35
CA PHE A 92 11.96 3.12 6.29
C PHE A 92 11.75 4.23 5.25
N TYR A 93 10.51 4.43 4.81
CA TYR A 93 10.18 5.50 3.85
C TYR A 93 10.35 6.90 4.46
N GLN A 94 10.03 7.09 5.75
CA GLN A 94 10.27 8.37 6.43
C GLN A 94 11.75 8.79 6.41
N ARG A 95 12.67 7.84 6.59
CA ARG A 95 14.12 8.09 6.47
C ARG A 95 14.54 8.50 5.05
N LEU A 96 13.72 8.24 4.06
CA LEU A 96 13.92 8.64 2.66
C LEU A 96 13.17 9.92 2.29
N GLY A 97 12.54 10.60 3.26
CA GLY A 97 11.87 11.89 3.07
C GLY A 97 10.35 11.82 2.92
N PHE A 98 9.76 10.63 2.98
CA PHE A 98 8.30 10.50 2.97
C PHE A 98 7.67 10.94 4.30
N SER A 99 6.44 11.41 4.24
CA SER A 99 5.61 11.72 5.40
C SER A 99 4.35 10.85 5.39
N VAL A 100 3.87 10.47 6.58
CA VAL A 100 2.57 9.81 6.71
C VAL A 100 1.47 10.84 6.46
N VAL A 101 0.59 10.56 5.50
CA VAL A 101 -0.54 11.44 5.14
C VAL A 101 -1.90 10.79 5.38
N GLY A 102 -1.91 9.51 5.76
CA GLY A 102 -3.12 8.81 6.16
C GLY A 102 -2.78 7.52 6.92
N THR A 103 -3.68 7.10 7.81
CA THR A 103 -3.57 5.83 8.52
C THR A 103 -4.95 5.21 8.73
N THR A 104 -5.03 3.89 8.62
CA THR A 104 -6.21 3.08 8.98
C THR A 104 -5.74 1.70 9.44
N TYR A 105 -6.68 0.81 9.73
CA TYR A 105 -6.43 -0.55 10.20
C TYR A 105 -7.18 -1.57 9.36
N ILE A 106 -6.58 -2.73 9.14
CA ILE A 106 -7.18 -3.89 8.45
C ILE A 106 -7.41 -5.00 9.47
N GLY A 107 -8.52 -5.74 9.32
CA GLY A 107 -8.85 -6.86 10.19
C GLY A 107 -9.59 -6.46 11.47
N SER A 108 -10.01 -5.19 11.61
CA SER A 108 -10.74 -4.70 12.79
C SER A 108 -12.08 -5.41 13.03
N ASN A 109 -12.69 -5.96 11.98
CA ASN A 109 -13.99 -6.63 12.03
C ASN A 109 -13.90 -8.11 11.64
N ASN A 110 -12.74 -8.76 11.84
CA ASN A 110 -12.56 -10.17 11.49
C ASN A 110 -12.73 -11.09 12.72
N PRO A 111 -13.83 -11.86 12.83
CA PRO A 111 -14.03 -12.77 13.95
C PRO A 111 -12.99 -13.91 14.02
N ALA A 112 -12.32 -14.22 12.91
CA ALA A 112 -11.28 -15.25 12.82
C ALA A 112 -9.86 -14.71 13.10
N TRP A 113 -9.70 -13.39 13.27
CA TRP A 113 -8.43 -12.75 13.62
C TRP A 113 -8.39 -12.45 15.12
N ASP A 114 -7.49 -13.14 15.82
CA ASP A 114 -7.34 -13.02 17.27
C ASP A 114 -6.24 -12.04 17.70
N ARG A 115 -5.61 -11.35 16.75
CA ARG A 115 -4.52 -10.40 17.00
C ARG A 115 -5.00 -8.95 16.82
N ASP A 116 -4.10 -8.02 17.14
CA ASP A 116 -4.36 -6.61 16.87
C ASP A 116 -4.57 -6.35 15.37
N PRO A 117 -5.48 -5.44 14.99
CA PRO A 117 -5.64 -5.02 13.61
C PRO A 117 -4.32 -4.52 13.01
N VAL A 118 -4.07 -4.84 11.74
CA VAL A 118 -2.82 -4.48 11.07
C VAL A 118 -2.91 -3.00 10.64
N PRO A 119 -1.98 -2.13 11.09
CA PRO A 119 -1.97 -0.74 10.65
C PRO A 119 -1.57 -0.64 9.18
N MET A 120 -2.22 0.27 8.47
CA MET A 120 -1.93 0.62 7.10
C MET A 120 -1.73 2.13 6.99
N TYR A 121 -0.65 2.53 6.32
CA TYR A 121 -0.25 3.91 6.13
C TYR A 121 -0.27 4.25 4.64
N VAL A 122 -0.73 5.45 4.32
CA VAL A 122 -0.39 6.11 3.06
C VAL A 122 0.71 7.10 3.36
N VAL A 123 1.81 7.01 2.62
CA VAL A 123 2.95 7.92 2.74
C VAL A 123 3.22 8.61 1.41
N SER A 124 3.66 9.86 1.46
CA SER A 124 4.05 10.61 0.26
C SER A 124 5.26 11.51 0.47
N VAL A 125 5.88 11.90 -0.63
CA VAL A 125 6.92 12.93 -0.69
C VAL A 125 6.65 13.84 -1.87
N THR A 126 6.79 15.15 -1.64
CA THR A 126 6.61 16.17 -2.68
C THR A 126 7.88 16.29 -3.51
N SER A 127 7.73 16.38 -4.83
CA SER A 127 8.84 16.63 -5.74
C SER A 127 9.48 17.98 -5.44
N VAL A 128 10.81 18.03 -5.52
CA VAL A 128 11.57 19.26 -5.24
C VAL A 128 11.32 20.36 -6.27
N TRP A 129 10.78 20.01 -7.46
CA TRP A 129 10.46 20.96 -8.54
C TRP A 129 9.02 21.49 -8.48
N SER A 130 8.16 20.95 -7.62
CA SER A 130 6.77 21.42 -7.45
C SER A 130 6.65 22.62 -6.50
N ARG A 131 7.76 23.29 -6.16
CA ARG A 131 7.83 24.51 -5.34
C ARG A 131 8.15 25.75 -6.17
#